data_AF-A0A0T5NW79-F1
#
_entry.id   AF-A0A0T5NW79-F1
#
_cell.length_a   1.000
_cell.length_b   1.000
_cell.length_c   1.000
_cell.angle_alpha   90.00
_cell.angle_beta   90.00
_cell.angle_gamma   90.00
#
_symmetry.space_group_name_H-M   'P 1'
#
loop_
_entity.id
_entity.type
_entity.pdbx_description
1 polymer ?
#
loop_
_entity_poly.entity_id
_entity_poly.type
_entity_poly.pdbx_seq_one_letter_code
_entity_poly.pdbx_strand_id
1 'polypeptide(L)'
;MAAVAALAAGPLAAGELATDDEITAAISGNTVQGDMSDGTAYTEFYDTDGTIRGADYTGKWNVSDDQMCFDYGEGENCWGVALDGENVSWMNGDTADGTGTILEGNPNEY
;
A
#
# COMPACT_ATOMS: atom_id res chain seq x y z
N MET A 1 -27.60 3.05 -43.89
CA MET A 1 -27.89 3.66 -42.57
C MET A 1 -26.76 3.27 -41.65
N ALA A 2 -25.94 4.24 -41.22
CA ALA A 2 -24.80 4.02 -40.35
C ALA A 2 -25.29 3.84 -38.91
N ALA A 3 -24.88 2.76 -38.26
CA ALA A 3 -25.10 2.56 -36.83
C ALA A 3 -24.05 3.38 -36.07
N VAL A 4 -24.52 4.33 -35.27
CA VAL A 4 -23.68 5.13 -34.36
C VAL A 4 -23.41 4.26 -33.14
N ALA A 5 -22.19 3.74 -33.01
CA ALA A 5 -21.74 3.08 -31.80
C ALA A 5 -21.50 4.17 -30.73
N ALA A 6 -22.38 4.24 -29.73
CA ALA A 6 -22.15 5.05 -28.55
C ALA A 6 -21.03 4.40 -27.72
N LEU A 7 -19.87 5.04 -27.70
CA LEU A 7 -18.81 4.76 -26.73
C LEU A 7 -19.36 5.18 -25.36
N ALA A 8 -19.73 4.19 -24.53
CA ALA A 8 -19.92 4.44 -23.11
C ALA A 8 -18.54 4.78 -22.53
N ALA A 9 -18.27 6.07 -22.32
CA ALA A 9 -17.22 6.51 -21.42
C ALA A 9 -17.66 6.11 -20.01
N GLY A 10 -17.23 4.93 -19.55
CA GLY A 10 -17.27 4.59 -18.15
C GLY A 10 -16.45 5.62 -17.36
N PRO A 11 -16.73 5.82 -16.06
CA PRO A 11 -15.86 6.63 -15.23
C PRO A 11 -14.44 6.07 -15.36
N LEU A 12 -13.48 6.95 -15.60
CA LEU A 12 -12.07 6.62 -15.47
C LEU A 12 -11.90 6.20 -14.00
N ALA A 13 -11.74 4.90 -13.75
CA ALA A 13 -11.54 4.39 -12.41
C ALA A 13 -10.32 5.12 -11.82
N ALA A 14 -10.49 5.74 -10.65
CA ALA A 14 -9.37 5.91 -9.74
C ALA A 14 -8.68 4.54 -9.67
N GLY A 15 -7.36 4.49 -9.87
CA GLY A 15 -6.62 3.23 -10.04
C GLY A 15 -7.14 2.17 -9.09
N GLU A 16 -7.58 1.04 -9.62
CA GLU A 16 -8.27 -0.01 -8.86
C GLU A 16 -7.42 -0.34 -7.63
N LEU A 17 -8.00 -0.18 -6.44
CA LEU A 17 -7.32 -0.52 -5.20
C LEU A 17 -7.09 -2.03 -5.18
N ALA A 18 -5.95 -2.43 -4.63
CA ALA A 18 -5.58 -3.82 -4.46
C ALA A 18 -6.49 -4.50 -3.44
N THR A 19 -6.78 -5.77 -3.67
CA THR A 19 -7.54 -6.63 -2.77
C THR A 19 -6.69 -7.13 -1.61
N ASP A 20 -7.33 -7.68 -0.56
CA ASP A 20 -6.64 -8.27 0.60
C ASP A 20 -5.51 -9.25 0.21
N ASP A 21 -5.79 -10.14 -0.75
CA ASP A 21 -4.84 -11.14 -1.23
C ASP A 21 -3.66 -10.50 -1.99
N GLU A 22 -3.92 -9.47 -2.80
CA GLU A 22 -2.89 -8.76 -3.56
C GLU A 22 -1.98 -7.95 -2.64
N ILE A 23 -2.55 -7.26 -1.65
CA ILE A 23 -1.79 -6.50 -0.64
C ILE A 23 -0.91 -7.47 0.16
N THR A 24 -1.50 -8.55 0.66
CA THR A 24 -0.77 -9.54 1.47
C THR A 24 0.37 -10.16 0.67
N ALA A 25 0.13 -10.54 -0.59
CA ALA A 25 1.16 -11.13 -1.44
C ALA A 25 2.29 -10.15 -1.78
N ALA A 26 1.99 -8.86 -1.93
CA ALA A 26 2.96 -7.84 -2.28
C ALA A 26 3.81 -7.41 -1.06
N ILE A 27 3.20 -7.28 0.11
CA ILE A 27 3.83 -6.66 1.28
C ILE A 27 4.41 -7.70 2.26
N SER A 28 3.75 -8.84 2.46
CA SER A 28 4.16 -9.82 3.47
C SER A 28 5.53 -10.39 3.18
N GLY A 29 6.46 -10.23 4.12
CA GLY A 29 7.84 -10.68 3.98
C GLY A 29 8.72 -9.78 3.11
N ASN A 30 8.26 -8.57 2.77
CA ASN A 30 9.00 -7.60 1.96
C ASN A 30 9.22 -6.28 2.73
N THR A 31 10.08 -5.43 2.17
CA THR A 31 10.36 -4.09 2.70
C THR A 31 9.73 -3.04 1.80
N VAL A 32 9.12 -2.00 2.37
CA VAL A 32 8.73 -0.80 1.59
C VAL A 32 9.65 0.34 1.98
N GLN A 33 10.23 0.98 0.96
CA GLN A 33 10.99 2.21 1.10
C GLN A 33 10.28 3.32 0.34
N GLY A 34 10.02 4.44 0.99
CA GLY A 34 9.21 5.48 0.38
C GLY A 34 9.25 6.80 1.13
N ASP A 35 8.33 7.68 0.73
CA ASP A 35 8.14 8.99 1.33
C ASP A 35 6.65 9.18 1.64
N MET A 36 6.36 9.73 2.82
CA MET A 36 5.03 10.23 3.16
C MET A 36 4.75 11.52 2.38
N SER A 37 3.47 11.90 2.30
CA SER A 37 3.02 13.11 1.59
C SER A 37 3.62 14.42 2.12
N ASP A 38 4.09 14.43 3.37
CA ASP A 38 4.82 15.54 3.99
C ASP A 38 6.32 15.58 3.64
N GLY A 39 6.81 14.59 2.89
CA GLY A 39 8.20 14.41 2.48
C GLY A 39 9.07 13.64 3.47
N THR A 40 8.47 13.04 4.52
CA THR A 40 9.21 12.19 5.46
C THR A 40 9.51 10.84 4.83
N ALA A 41 10.79 10.54 4.60
CA ALA A 41 11.24 9.24 4.13
C ALA A 41 11.05 8.17 5.21
N TYR A 42 10.60 6.99 4.80
CA TYR A 42 10.45 5.82 5.65
C TYR A 42 11.03 4.57 4.97
N THR A 43 11.43 3.59 5.77
CA THR A 43 11.83 2.27 5.28
C THR A 43 11.46 1.25 6.35
N GLU A 44 10.59 0.32 5.97
CA GLU A 44 9.91 -0.58 6.89
C GLU A 44 9.86 -1.99 6.30
N PHE A 45 10.27 -2.97 7.09
CA PHE A 45 10.07 -4.38 6.78
C PHE A 45 8.76 -4.88 7.38
N TYR A 46 7.92 -5.50 6.55
CA TYR A 46 6.63 -6.07 6.94
C TYR A 46 6.79 -7.58 7.11
N ASP A 47 7.05 -7.99 8.34
CA ASP A 47 7.25 -9.40 8.70
C ASP A 47 5.96 -10.20 8.52
N THR A 48 6.07 -11.46 8.10
CA THR A 48 4.93 -12.37 7.87
C THR A 48 4.09 -12.64 9.13
N ASP A 49 4.62 -12.36 10.32
CA ASP A 49 3.90 -12.45 11.59
C ASP A 49 3.00 -11.22 11.88
N GLY A 50 2.94 -10.24 10.97
CA GLY A 50 2.18 -9.00 11.16
C GLY A 50 2.94 -7.93 11.96
N THR A 51 4.27 -8.05 12.05
CA THR A 51 5.13 -7.07 12.72
C THR A 51 5.80 -6.16 11.69
N ILE A 52 5.81 -4.86 11.95
CA ILE A 52 6.58 -3.87 11.19
C ILE A 52 7.91 -3.64 11.92
N ARG A 53 9.01 -3.66 11.19
CA ARG A 53 10.34 -3.33 11.71
C ARG A 53 10.92 -2.18 10.89
N GLY A 54 11.11 -1.04 11.54
CA GLY A 54 11.86 0.10 11.00
C GLY A 54 13.23 0.22 11.66
N ALA A 55 13.98 1.27 11.31
CA ALA A 55 15.33 1.49 11.84
C ALA A 55 15.37 1.63 13.37
N ASP A 56 14.45 2.39 13.94
CA ASP A 56 14.42 2.73 15.36
C ASP A 56 13.04 2.51 16.00
N TYR A 57 12.14 1.81 15.30
CA TYR A 57 10.75 1.61 15.73
C TYR A 57 10.20 0.27 15.26
N THR A 58 9.12 -0.15 15.93
CA THR A 58 8.35 -1.34 15.57
C THR A 58 6.87 -0.98 15.57
N GLY A 59 6.12 -1.61 14.67
CA GLY A 59 4.67 -1.50 14.62
C GLY A 59 4.03 -2.86 14.38
N LYS A 60 2.73 -2.84 14.15
CA LYS A 60 1.96 -3.99 13.68
C LYS A 60 1.27 -3.63 12.40
N TRP A 61 1.15 -4.62 11.52
CA TRP A 61 0.36 -4.50 10.32
C TRP A 61 -0.60 -5.67 10.19
N ASN A 62 -1.71 -5.41 9.52
CA ASN A 62 -2.62 -6.43 9.01
C ASN A 62 -3.34 -5.90 7.77
N VAL A 63 -4.07 -6.79 7.12
CA VAL A 63 -4.88 -6.46 5.95
C VAL A 63 -6.32 -6.86 6.25
N SER A 64 -7.26 -5.92 6.08
CA SER A 64 -8.68 -6.11 6.30
C SER A 64 -9.48 -5.19 5.40
N ASP A 65 -10.59 -5.68 4.85
CA ASP A 65 -11.55 -4.90 4.05
C ASP A 65 -10.91 -4.24 2.82
N ASP A 66 -9.96 -4.93 2.17
CA ASP A 66 -9.14 -4.46 1.04
C ASP A 66 -8.26 -3.24 1.40
N GLN A 67 -7.87 -3.15 2.67
CA GLN A 67 -7.05 -2.07 3.21
C GLN A 67 -5.86 -2.61 4.00
N MET A 68 -4.76 -1.87 3.96
CA MET A 68 -3.61 -2.09 4.83
C MET A 68 -3.79 -1.28 6.11
N CYS A 69 -3.76 -1.97 7.25
CA CYS A 69 -3.93 -1.37 8.57
C CYS A 69 -2.61 -1.39 9.33
N PHE A 70 -2.22 -0.22 9.87
CA PHE A 70 -1.00 -0.04 10.65
C PHE A 70 -1.33 0.41 12.08
N ASP A 71 -0.66 -0.20 13.06
CA ASP A 71 -0.71 0.19 14.47
C ASP A 71 0.71 0.37 15.03
N TYR A 72 1.07 1.62 15.32
CA TYR A 72 2.35 1.99 15.92
C TYR A 72 2.26 2.25 17.43
N GLY A 73 1.15 1.86 18.08
CA GLY A 73 0.91 2.00 19.53
C GLY A 73 -0.07 3.09 19.92
N GLU A 74 -0.57 3.86 18.96
CA GLU A 74 -1.58 4.93 19.17
C GLU A 74 -2.97 4.51 18.70
N GLY A 75 -3.11 3.29 18.15
CA GLY A 75 -4.31 2.78 17.54
C GLY A 75 -4.10 2.43 16.08
N GLU A 76 -4.96 1.56 15.58
CA GLU A 76 -4.96 1.09 14.21
C GLU A 76 -5.55 2.15 13.26
N ASN A 77 -4.85 2.38 12.16
CA ASN A 77 -5.31 3.23 11.05
C ASN A 77 -5.18 2.44 9.75
N CYS A 78 -6.16 2.56 8.86
CA CYS A 78 -6.22 1.77 7.63
C CYS A 78 -6.22 2.66 6.39
N TRP A 79 -5.46 2.23 5.39
CA TRP A 79 -5.32 2.89 4.10
C TRP A 79 -5.66 1.91 2.99
N GLY A 80 -6.36 2.40 1.96
CA GLY A 80 -6.44 1.66 0.69
C GLY A 80 -5.03 1.52 0.10
N VAL A 81 -4.84 0.54 -0.76
CA VAL A 81 -3.53 0.30 -1.38
C VAL A 81 -3.67 0.33 -2.88
N ALA A 82 -2.88 1.16 -3.57
CA ALA A 82 -2.73 1.06 -5.01
C ALA A 82 -1.36 0.47 -5.33
N LEU A 83 -1.35 -0.63 -6.09
CA LEU A 83 -0.13 -1.32 -6.52
C LEU A 83 0.12 -1.06 -8.01
N ASP A 84 1.34 -0.65 -8.35
CA ASP A 84 1.82 -0.50 -9.73
C ASP A 84 3.19 -1.16 -9.87
N GLY A 85 3.17 -2.46 -10.20
CA GLY A 85 4.37 -3.29 -10.22
C GLY A 85 4.99 -3.42 -8.82
N GLU A 86 6.19 -2.88 -8.66
CA GLU A 86 6.91 -2.83 -7.38
C GLU A 86 6.57 -1.55 -6.58
N ASN A 87 5.74 -0.66 -7.09
CA ASN A 87 5.36 0.57 -6.39
C ASN A 87 4.07 0.38 -5.62
N VAL A 88 4.02 0.95 -4.43
CA VAL A 88 2.86 0.99 -3.56
C VAL A 88 2.50 2.44 -3.24
N SER A 89 1.21 2.75 -3.23
CA SER A 89 0.68 4.02 -2.72
C SER A 89 -0.33 3.75 -1.62
N TRP A 90 -0.14 4.40 -0.47
CA TRP A 90 -1.06 4.35 0.66
C TRP A 90 -2.16 5.39 0.44
N MET A 91 -3.36 4.92 0.15
CA MET A 91 -4.49 5.73 -0.28
C MET A 91 -5.42 6.06 0.89
N ASN A 92 -5.72 7.33 1.06
CA ASN A 92 -6.73 7.85 1.96
C ASN A 92 -7.85 8.49 1.12
N GLY A 93 -8.89 7.70 0.87
CA GLY A 93 -9.87 8.01 -0.17
C GLY A 93 -9.20 8.10 -1.53
N ASP A 94 -9.33 9.26 -2.20
CA ASP A 94 -8.78 9.49 -3.53
C ASP A 94 -7.34 10.05 -3.54
N THR A 95 -6.73 10.25 -2.37
CA THR A 95 -5.40 10.89 -2.23
C THR A 95 -4.38 9.91 -1.67
N ALA A 96 -3.17 9.87 -2.23
CA ALA A 96 -2.06 9.13 -1.66
C ALA A 96 -1.45 9.91 -0.48
N ASP A 97 -1.51 9.34 0.72
CA ASP A 97 -0.85 9.87 1.93
C ASP A 97 0.63 9.49 1.99
N GLY A 98 1.06 8.50 1.22
CA GLY A 98 2.45 8.11 1.07
C GLY A 98 2.64 7.18 -0.13
N THR A 99 3.88 7.08 -0.60
CA THR A 99 4.26 6.21 -1.72
C THR A 99 5.56 5.52 -1.40
N GLY A 100 5.75 4.31 -1.90
CA GLY A 100 7.01 3.59 -1.76
C GLY A 100 7.25 2.56 -2.84
N THR A 101 8.44 1.98 -2.79
CA THR A 101 8.88 0.87 -3.61
C THR A 101 9.06 -0.35 -2.70
N ILE A 102 8.46 -1.45 -3.13
CA ILE A 102 8.56 -2.77 -2.51
C ILE A 102 9.90 -3.37 -2.92
N LEU A 103 10.71 -3.71 -1.94
CA LEU A 103 11.97 -4.42 -2.07
C LEU A 103 11.78 -5.85 -1.55
N GLU A 104 12.24 -6.83 -2.31
CA GLU A 104 12.14 -8.24 -1.94
C GLU A 104 12.89 -8.53 -0.63
N GLY A 105 12.20 -9.14 0.34
CA GLY A 105 12.78 -9.55 1.62
C GLY A 105 13.07 -8.41 2.61
N ASN A 106 14.06 -8.64 3.47
CA ASN A 106 14.58 -7.67 4.45
C ASN A 106 16.04 -7.27 4.10
N PRO A 107 16.29 -6.53 3.00
CA PRO A 107 17.66 -6.18 2.57
C PRO A 107 18.39 -5.25 3.55
N ASN A 108 17.66 -4.61 4.47
CA ASN A 108 18.22 -3.72 5.49
C ASN A 108 18.47 -4.42 6.83
N GLU A 109 18.13 -5.71 6.95
CA GLU A 109 18.33 -6.55 8.14
C GLU A 109 17.72 -5.98 9.45
N TYR A 110 16.52 -5.40 9.35
CA TYR A 110 15.72 -4.96 10.52
C TYR A 110 15.29 -6.11 11.44
#